data_AF-A0A970Q5E2-F1
#
_entry.id   AF-A0A970Q5E2-F1
#
_cell.length_a   1.000
_cell.length_b   1.000
_cell.length_c   1.000
_cell.angle_alpha   90.00
_cell.angle_beta   90.00
_cell.angle_gamma   90.00
#
_symmetry.space_group_name_H-M   'P 1'
#
loop_
_entity.id
_entity.type
_entity.pdbx_description
1 polymer ?
#
loop_
_entity_poly.entity_id
_entity_poly.type
_entity_poly.pdbx_seq_one_letter_code
_entity_poly.pdbx_strand_id
1 'polypeptide(L)'
;MNKKDQARIFTFLLTSARGCVDEPPLYGPLRLLEVYSLLLEMLKPEETDGFYYKLNEKIEELKDKCMEDEVQFVDGLDRVLEELTDHVMDM
;
A
#
# COMPACT_ATOMS: atom_id res chain seq x y z
N MET A 1 -6.22 -9.41 -13.50
CA MET A 1 -4.84 -9.03 -13.87
C MET A 1 -4.43 -9.56 -15.25
N ASN A 2 -4.09 -8.67 -16.20
CA ASN A 2 -3.61 -8.99 -17.55
C ASN A 2 -2.06 -8.89 -17.66
N LYS A 3 -1.46 -9.18 -18.84
CA LYS A 3 0.00 -9.10 -19.04
C LYS A 3 0.60 -7.71 -18.81
N LYS A 4 -0.13 -6.65 -19.13
CA LYS A 4 0.30 -5.26 -18.91
C LYS A 4 0.33 -4.94 -17.42
N ASP A 5 -0.68 -5.39 -16.68
CA ASP A 5 -0.76 -5.24 -15.23
C ASP A 5 0.41 -5.96 -14.55
N GLN A 6 0.71 -7.20 -14.97
CA GLN A 6 1.88 -7.97 -14.51
C GLN A 6 3.19 -7.21 -14.77
N ALA A 7 3.38 -6.69 -15.97
CA ALA A 7 4.58 -5.91 -16.30
C ALA A 7 4.71 -4.66 -15.44
N ARG A 8 3.59 -3.95 -15.17
CA ARG A 8 3.55 -2.76 -14.30
C ARG A 8 3.99 -3.11 -12.88
N ILE A 9 3.40 -4.13 -12.25
CA ILE A 9 3.72 -4.47 -10.86
C ILE A 9 5.12 -5.06 -10.71
N PHE A 10 5.57 -5.91 -11.63
CA PHE A 10 6.92 -6.48 -11.59
C PHE A 10 7.98 -5.40 -11.75
N THR A 11 7.77 -4.47 -12.69
CA THR A 11 8.69 -3.33 -12.87
C THR A 11 8.73 -2.51 -11.59
N PHE A 12 7.57 -2.13 -11.05
CA PHE A 12 7.48 -1.35 -9.83
C PHE A 12 8.21 -2.02 -8.66
N LEU A 13 7.91 -3.29 -8.38
CA LEU A 13 8.54 -4.04 -7.29
C LEU A 13 10.06 -4.11 -7.42
N LEU A 14 10.58 -4.44 -8.60
CA LEU A 14 12.01 -4.59 -8.81
C LEU A 14 12.76 -3.25 -8.75
N THR A 15 12.19 -2.18 -9.32
CA THR A 15 12.78 -0.85 -9.20
C THR A 15 12.73 -0.34 -7.76
N SER A 16 11.61 -0.59 -7.07
CA SER A 16 11.42 -0.24 -5.66
C SER A 16 12.40 -0.96 -4.75
N ALA A 17 12.58 -2.27 -4.95
CA ALA A 17 13.55 -3.06 -4.18
C ALA A 17 14.98 -2.53 -4.34
N ARG A 18 15.38 -2.14 -5.55
CA ARG A 18 16.69 -1.53 -5.76
C ARG A 18 16.78 -0.15 -5.11
N GLY A 19 15.77 0.69 -5.25
CA GLY A 19 15.75 2.04 -4.67
C GLY A 19 15.88 2.02 -3.15
N CYS A 20 15.25 1.05 -2.46
CA CYS A 20 15.31 0.91 -1.00
C CYS A 20 16.73 0.70 -0.44
N VAL A 21 17.73 0.40 -1.26
CA VAL A 21 19.14 0.28 -0.83
C VAL A 21 19.78 1.65 -0.58
N ASP A 22 19.46 2.65 -1.40
CA ASP A 22 20.14 3.95 -1.39
C ASP A 22 19.24 5.11 -0.89
N GLU A 23 17.94 4.87 -0.78
CA GLU A 23 16.94 5.88 -0.40
C GLU A 23 16.61 5.86 1.10
N PRO A 24 15.91 6.89 1.63
CA PRO A 24 15.45 6.90 3.01
C PRO A 24 14.69 5.62 3.38
N PRO A 25 14.97 5.00 4.55
CA PRO A 25 14.35 3.73 4.93
C PRO A 25 12.82 3.71 4.89
N LEU A 26 12.18 4.85 5.22
CA LEU A 26 10.72 5.00 5.18
C LEU A 26 10.09 4.87 3.79
N TYR A 27 10.88 5.02 2.73
CA TYR A 27 10.38 4.82 1.37
C TYR A 27 10.09 3.34 1.06
N GLY A 28 10.69 2.41 1.81
CA GLY A 28 10.33 0.99 1.75
C GLY A 28 8.86 0.75 2.11
N PRO A 29 8.43 1.10 3.33
CA PRO A 29 7.02 1.09 3.73
C PRO A 29 6.10 1.83 2.75
N LEU A 30 6.46 3.03 2.31
CA LEU A 30 5.68 3.78 1.31
C LEU A 30 5.44 2.97 0.03
N ARG A 31 6.49 2.33 -0.51
CA ARG A 31 6.38 1.51 -1.73
C ARG A 31 5.51 0.27 -1.53
N LEU A 32 5.48 -0.31 -0.34
CA LEU A 32 4.57 -1.42 -0.03
C LEU A 32 3.12 -0.96 -0.07
N LEU A 33 2.83 0.24 0.46
CA LEU A 33 1.51 0.86 0.36
C LEU A 33 1.14 1.16 -1.10
N GLU A 34 2.07 1.69 -1.90
CA GLU A 34 1.83 1.92 -3.33
C GLU A 34 1.54 0.62 -4.09
N VAL A 35 2.23 -0.48 -3.76
CA VAL A 35 1.93 -1.81 -4.34
C VAL A 35 0.54 -2.28 -3.94
N TYR A 36 0.13 -2.08 -2.70
CA TYR A 36 -1.23 -2.40 -2.25
C TYR A 36 -2.28 -1.67 -3.08
N SER A 37 -2.14 -0.35 -3.26
CA SER A 37 -3.02 0.45 -4.13
C SER A 37 -3.02 -0.06 -5.57
N LEU A 38 -1.84 -0.33 -6.14
CA LEU A 38 -1.67 -0.83 -7.50
C LEU A 38 -2.37 -2.19 -7.71
N LEU A 39 -2.30 -3.08 -6.72
CA LEU A 39 -2.98 -4.37 -6.79
C LEU A 39 -4.50 -4.20 -6.78
N LEU A 40 -5.04 -3.31 -5.94
CA LEU A 40 -6.48 -3.03 -5.90
C LEU A 40 -7.00 -2.41 -7.19
N GLU A 41 -6.24 -1.54 -7.85
CA GLU A 41 -6.56 -1.01 -9.19
C GLU A 41 -6.69 -2.12 -10.26
N MET A 42 -5.98 -3.23 -10.07
CA MET A 42 -5.97 -4.36 -11.01
C MET A 42 -7.08 -5.38 -10.75
N LEU A 43 -7.78 -5.24 -9.61
CA LEU A 43 -8.92 -6.06 -9.23
C LEU A 43 -10.22 -5.38 -9.64
N LYS A 44 -11.21 -6.20 -9.99
CA LYS A 44 -12.59 -5.74 -10.09
C LYS A 44 -13.23 -5.69 -8.69
N PRO A 45 -14.22 -4.81 -8.46
CA PRO A 45 -14.87 -4.70 -7.15
C PRO A 45 -15.44 -6.01 -6.61
N GLU A 46 -15.88 -6.92 -7.49
CA GLU A 46 -16.40 -8.24 -7.11
C GLU A 46 -15.32 -9.30 -6.77
N GLU A 47 -14.03 -8.99 -7.01
CA GLU A 47 -12.92 -9.93 -6.78
C GLU A 47 -12.33 -9.83 -5.37
N THR A 48 -12.76 -8.86 -4.55
CA THR A 48 -12.29 -8.66 -3.17
C THR A 48 -13.33 -7.95 -2.30
N ASP A 49 -13.12 -7.91 -0.99
CA ASP A 49 -13.99 -7.19 -0.06
C ASP A 49 -13.89 -5.67 -0.27
N GLY A 50 -15.03 -4.98 -0.22
CA GLY A 50 -15.11 -3.52 -0.23
C GLY A 50 -14.35 -2.86 0.92
N PHE A 51 -14.11 -3.59 2.02
CA PHE A 51 -13.22 -3.18 3.10
C PHE A 51 -11.83 -2.78 2.59
N TYR A 52 -11.21 -3.57 1.71
CA TYR A 52 -9.85 -3.30 1.24
C TYR A 52 -9.76 -2.01 0.41
N TYR A 53 -10.81 -1.68 -0.33
CA TYR A 53 -10.91 -0.40 -1.04
C TYR A 53 -11.06 0.78 -0.07
N LYS A 54 -11.87 0.65 0.99
CA LYS A 54 -11.98 1.68 2.04
C LYS A 54 -10.68 1.87 2.82
N LEU A 55 -9.99 0.78 3.13
CA LEU A 55 -8.67 0.82 3.74
C LEU A 55 -7.66 1.52 2.81
N ASN A 56 -7.78 1.32 1.49
CA ASN A 56 -6.95 2.00 0.50
C ASN A 56 -7.17 3.51 0.49
N GLU A 57 -8.39 4.01 0.63
CA GLU A 57 -8.67 5.46 0.70
C GLU A 57 -7.84 6.12 1.83
N LYS A 58 -7.74 5.46 2.99
CA LYS A 58 -6.91 5.92 4.12
C LYS A 58 -5.42 5.83 3.82
N ILE A 59 -5.00 4.76 3.15
CA ILE A 59 -3.61 4.57 2.72
C ILE A 59 -3.21 5.68 1.74
N GLU A 60 -4.07 6.06 0.79
CA GLU A 60 -3.80 7.16 -0.15
C GLU A 60 -3.51 8.47 0.59
N GLU A 61 -4.31 8.83 1.59
CA GLU A 61 -4.09 10.03 2.42
C GLU A 61 -2.81 9.93 3.27
N LEU A 62 -2.47 8.72 3.73
CA LEU A 62 -1.29 8.48 4.55
C LEU A 62 0.01 8.64 3.78
N LYS A 63 0.04 8.26 2.49
CA LYS A 63 1.28 8.29 1.67
C LYS A 63 1.93 9.68 1.62
N ASP A 64 1.12 10.74 1.59
CA ASP A 64 1.61 12.12 1.60
C ASP A 64 2.41 12.46 2.87
N LYS A 65 2.12 11.79 3.99
CA LYS A 65 2.80 12.00 5.28
C LYS A 65 4.20 11.44 5.33
N CYS A 66 4.56 10.50 4.46
CA CYS A 66 5.89 9.89 4.46
C CYS A 66 7.03 10.91 4.36
N MET A 67 6.82 12.04 3.67
CA MET A 67 7.84 13.09 3.51
C MET A 67 7.57 14.34 4.36
N GLU A 68 6.33 14.51 4.87
CA GLU A 68 5.92 15.70 5.63
C GLU A 68 6.10 15.51 7.14
N ASP A 69 5.74 14.34 7.65
CA ASP A 69 5.66 14.05 9.08
C ASP A 69 5.82 12.54 9.29
N GLU A 70 7.07 12.12 9.52
CA GLU A 70 7.42 10.71 9.71
C GLU A 70 6.68 10.07 10.90
N VAL A 71 6.38 10.84 11.95
CA VAL A 71 5.65 10.35 13.13
C VAL A 71 4.20 10.06 12.75
N GLN A 72 3.52 10.99 12.07
CA GLN A 72 2.17 10.74 11.58
C GLN A 72 2.11 9.61 10.56
N PHE A 73 3.15 9.43 9.75
CA PHE A 73 3.22 8.33 8.81
C PHE A 73 3.25 6.97 9.54
N VAL A 74 4.10 6.83 10.57
CA VAL A 74 4.19 5.59 11.37
C VAL A 74 2.90 5.36 12.17
N ASP A 75 2.38 6.38 12.85
CA ASP A 75 1.10 6.27 13.58
C ASP A 75 -0.05 5.87 12.64
N GLY A 76 -0.04 6.35 11.40
CA GLY A 76 -1.02 5.97 10.40
C GLY A 76 -0.88 4.53 9.93
N LEU A 77 0.35 4.01 9.80
CA LEU A 77 0.59 2.59 9.51
C LEU A 77 0.03 1.70 10.63
N ASP A 78 0.23 2.08 11.88
CA ASP A 78 -0.29 1.35 13.03
C ASP A 78 -1.83 1.28 12.99
N ARG A 79 -2.51 2.40 12.70
CA ARG A 79 -3.97 2.44 12.55
C ARG A 79 -4.48 1.58 11.39
N VAL A 80 -3.77 1.58 10.25
CA VAL A 80 -4.12 0.72 9.11
C VAL A 80 -4.03 -0.77 9.51
N LEU A 81 -3.03 -1.14 10.31
CA LEU A 81 -2.87 -2.50 10.82
C LEU A 81 -3.94 -2.88 11.85
N GLU A 82 -4.33 -1.96 12.73
CA GLU A 82 -5.45 -2.15 13.68
C GLU A 82 -6.74 -2.46 12.92
N GLU A 83 -7.12 -1.64 11.94
CA GLU A 83 -8.33 -1.85 11.15
C GLU A 83 -8.30 -3.15 10.34
N LEU A 84 -7.14 -3.47 9.74
CA LEU A 84 -6.96 -4.74 9.04
C LEU A 84 -7.12 -5.93 9.98
N THR A 85 -6.58 -5.84 11.19
CA THR A 85 -6.65 -6.92 12.19
C THR A 85 -8.09 -7.12 12.65
N ASP A 86 -8.81 -6.04 12.96
CA ASP A 86 -10.22 -6.09 13.35
C ASP A 86 -11.07 -6.76 12.25
N HIS A 87 -10.89 -6.35 10.99
CA HIS A 87 -11.59 -6.96 9.87
C HIS A 87 -11.29 -8.45 9.74
N VAL A 88 -10.01 -8.85 9.81
CA VAL A 88 -9.61 -10.26 9.68
C VAL A 88 -10.11 -11.11 10.85
N MET A 89 -10.25 -10.54 12.06
CA MET A 89 -10.79 -11.25 13.22
C MET A 89 -12.31 -11.41 13.18
N ASP A 90 -13.02 -10.51 12.49
CA ASP A 90 -14.48 -10.53 12.33
C ASP A 90 -14.97 -11.36 11.12
N MET A 91 -14.06 -11.91 10.30
CA MET A 91 -14.33 -12.82 9.16
C MET A 91 -14.64 -14.26 9.60
#